data_AF-A0A3C0GI13-F1
#
_entry.id   AF-A0A3C0GI13-F1
#
_cell.length_a   1.000
_cell.length_b   1.000
_cell.length_c   1.000
_cell.angle_alpha   90.00
_cell.angle_beta   90.00
_cell.angle_gamma   90.00
#
_symmetry.space_group_name_H-M   'P 1'
#
loop_
_entity.id
_entity.type
_entity.pdbx_description
1 polymer ?
#
loop_
_entity_poly.entity_id
_entity_poly.type
_entity_poly.pdbx_seq_one_letter_code
_entity_poly.pdbx_strand_id
1 'polypeptide(L)' 'MHLAQAVDSWRIFPRAFLTVYIILLYTTVMWFMGLEAPNFEQSGLISVVVGAGAAWFGLYAGTSGASKSFKGEDK' A
#
# COMPACT_ATOMS: atom_id res chain seq x y z
N MET A 1 1.47 -31.49 3.57
CA MET A 1 1.74 -30.08 3.24
C MET A 1 0.60 -29.51 2.39
N HIS A 2 -0.60 -29.28 2.97
CA HIS A 2 -1.77 -28.73 2.24
C HIS A 2 -2.48 -27.59 2.99
N LEU A 3 -2.29 -27.47 4.31
CA LEU A 3 -2.87 -26.39 5.11
C LEU A 3 -2.21 -25.03 4.85
N ALA A 4 -0.90 -24.99 4.57
CA ALA A 4 -0.18 -23.74 4.30
C ALA A 4 -0.70 -23.03 3.02
N GLN A 5 -1.03 -23.79 1.97
CA GLN A 5 -1.60 -23.25 0.73
C GLN A 5 -3.07 -22.83 0.90
N ALA A 6 -3.83 -23.53 1.76
CA ALA A 6 -5.22 -23.18 2.05
C ALA A 6 -5.35 -21.89 2.90
N VAL A 7 -4.42 -21.66 3.83
CA VAL A 7 -4.35 -20.43 4.64
C VAL A 7 -3.93 -19.22 3.79
N ASP A 8 -3.01 -19.41 2.84
CA ASP A 8 -2.65 -18.36 1.86
C ASP A 8 -3.83 -17.99 0.94
N SER A 9 -4.71 -18.97 0.64
CA SER A 9 -5.92 -18.78 -0.17
C SER A 9 -6.91 -17.74 0.39
N TRP A 10 -6.86 -17.46 1.69
CA TRP A 10 -7.74 -16.46 2.32
C TRP A 10 -7.24 -15.01 2.14
N ARG A 11 -6.11 -14.78 1.47
CA ARG A 11 -5.50 -13.44 1.33
C ARG A 11 -5.24 -12.80 2.70
N ILE A 12 -4.84 -13.60 3.71
CA ILE A 12 -4.45 -13.09 5.04
C ILE A 12 -3.34 -12.05 4.90
N PHE A 13 -2.32 -12.35 4.12
CA PHE A 13 -1.14 -11.50 3.98
C PHE A 13 -1.50 -10.12 3.40
N PRO A 14 -2.24 -10.04 2.28
CA PRO A 14 -2.67 -8.74 1.78
C PRO A 14 -3.57 -7.94 2.74
N ARG A 15 -4.48 -8.61 3.45
CA ARG A 15 -5.40 -7.92 4.39
C ARG A 15 -4.66 -7.40 5.61
N ALA A 16 -3.81 -8.23 6.23
CA ALA A 16 -3.00 -7.83 7.36
C ALA A 16 -2.05 -6.68 6.97
N PHE A 17 -1.42 -6.78 5.80
CA PHE A 17 -0.58 -5.71 5.26
C PHE A 17 -1.36 -4.40 5.06
N LEU A 18 -2.55 -4.46 4.45
CA LEU A 18 -3.41 -3.29 4.25
C LEU A 18 -3.84 -2.66 5.58
N THR A 19 -4.22 -3.47 6.58
CA THR A 19 -4.61 -2.98 7.91
C THR A 19 -3.45 -2.26 8.60
N VAL A 20 -2.25 -2.85 8.59
CA VAL A 20 -1.04 -2.19 9.13
C VAL A 20 -0.74 -0.90 8.39
N TYR A 21 -0.88 -0.90 7.06
CA TYR A 21 -0.66 0.27 6.22
C TYR A 21 -1.62 1.42 6.55
N ILE A 22 -2.92 1.14 6.73
CA ILE A 22 -3.93 2.13 7.11
C ILE A 22 -3.60 2.75 8.47
N ILE A 23 -3.22 1.93 9.45
CA ILE A 23 -2.82 2.41 10.78
C ILE A 23 -1.58 3.30 10.67
N LEU A 24 -0.58 2.88 9.89
CA LEU A 24 0.66 3.61 9.71
C LEU A 24 0.39 4.97 9.08
N LEU A 25 -0.40 5.02 7.99
CA LEU A 25 -0.85 6.26 7.36
C LEU A 25 -1.57 7.18 8.34
N TYR A 26 -2.56 6.65 9.07
CA TYR A 26 -3.32 7.44 10.02
C TYR A 26 -2.39 8.07 11.07
N THR A 27 -1.47 7.28 11.61
CA THR A 27 -0.56 7.72 12.67
C THR A 27 0.42 8.78 12.16
N THR A 28 1.03 8.59 10.97
CA THR A 28 1.97 9.56 10.41
C THR A 28 1.28 10.84 9.96
N VAL A 29 0.09 10.77 9.35
CA VAL A 29 -0.67 11.97 8.96
C VAL A 29 -1.13 12.76 10.18
N MET A 30 -1.70 12.09 11.18
CA MET A 30 -2.14 12.76 12.42
C MET A 30 -0.96 13.36 13.20
N TRP A 31 0.18 12.66 13.23
CA TRP A 31 1.41 13.20 13.80
C TRP A 31 1.87 14.45 13.07
N PHE A 32 1.94 14.43 11.73
CA PHE A 32 2.40 15.57 10.93
C PHE A 32 1.48 16.79 11.08
N MET A 33 0.16 16.58 11.12
CA MET A 33 -0.80 17.66 11.35
C MET A 33 -0.77 18.22 12.78
N GLY A 34 -0.23 17.49 13.75
CA GLY A 34 -0.09 17.93 15.13
C GLY A 34 1.18 18.75 15.41
N LEU A 35 2.06 18.92 14.42
CA LEU A 35 3.30 19.69 14.59
C LEU A 35 3.02 21.20 14.53
N GLU A 36 3.49 21.94 15.53
CA GLU A 36 3.34 23.40 15.61
C GLU A 36 4.12 24.13 14.50
N ALA A 37 5.23 23.54 14.05
CA ALA A 37 6.03 24.01 12.92
C ALA A 37 6.48 22.82 12.05
N PRO A 38 5.70 22.42 11.03
CA PRO A 38 6.07 21.31 10.15
C PRO A 38 7.31 21.68 9.31
N ASN A 39 8.29 20.78 9.27
CA ASN A 39 9.52 20.97 8.49
C ASN A 39 9.50 20.21 7.15
N PHE A 40 10.44 20.58 6.26
CA PHE A 40 10.50 20.00 4.92
C PHE A 40 10.86 18.50 4.92
N GLU A 41 11.77 18.08 5.80
CA GLU A 41 12.19 16.67 5.93
C GLU A 41 11.04 15.76 6.41
N GLN A 42 10.21 16.25 7.32
CA GLN A 42 9.02 15.56 7.84
C GLN A 42 7.95 15.41 6.77
N SER A 43 7.80 16.40 5.88
CA SER A 43 6.91 16.27 4.72
C SER A 43 7.40 15.20 3.74
N GLY A 44 8.72 15.00 3.65
CA GLY A 44 9.35 13.91 2.90
C GLY A 44 8.95 12.53 3.42
N LEU A 45 8.91 12.34 4.74
CA LEU A 45 8.44 11.09 5.35
C LEU A 45 6.98 10.78 4.96
N ILE A 46 6.09 11.78 5.01
CA ILE A 46 4.68 11.62 4.62
C ILE A 46 4.56 11.26 3.13
N SER A 47 5.35 11.92 2.27
CA SER A 47 5.38 11.63 0.83
C SER A 47 5.76 10.18 0.53
N VAL A 48 6.79 9.64 1.20
CA VAL A 48 7.20 8.23 1.03
C VAL A 48 6.11 7.28 1.49
N VAL A 49 5.48 7.55 2.65
CA VAL A 49 4.40 6.69 3.17
C VAL A 49 3.22 6.69 2.20
N VAL A 50 2.73 7.85 1.77
CA VAL A 50 1.60 7.98 0.82
C VAL A 50 1.95 7.37 -0.55
N GLY A 51 3.17 7.58 -1.05
CA GLY A 51 3.64 7.02 -2.32
C GLY A 51 3.70 5.49 -2.30
N ALA A 52 4.13 4.89 -1.19
CA ALA A 52 4.08 3.44 -1.00
C ALA A 52 2.64 2.91 -1.05
N GLY A 53 1.68 3.67 -0.51
CA GLY A 53 0.25 3.33 -0.61
C GLY A 53 -0.30 3.36 -2.02
N ALA A 54 0.10 4.34 -2.83
CA ALA A 54 -0.32 4.41 -4.23
C ALA A 54 0.19 3.20 -5.02
N ALA A 55 1.43 2.78 -4.78
CA ALA A 55 1.99 1.57 -5.37
C ALA A 55 1.22 0.30 -4.95
N TRP A 56 0.93 0.16 -3.66
CA TRP A 56 0.18 -1.00 -3.14
C TRP A 56 -1.28 -1.00 -3.59
N PHE A 57 -1.92 0.16 -3.66
CA PHE A 57 -3.25 0.29 -4.24
C PHE A 57 -3.24 -0.14 -5.70
N GLY A 58 -2.22 0.25 -6.48
CA GLY A 58 -2.04 -0.22 -7.85
C GLY A 58 -1.90 -1.74 -7.96
N LEU A 59 -1.12 -2.37 -7.08
CA LEU A 59 -0.92 -3.82 -7.07
C LEU A 59 -2.17 -4.60 -6.62
N TYR A 60 -2.95 -4.07 -5.67
CA TYR A 60 -4.09 -4.78 -5.08
C TYR A 60 -5.43 -4.46 -5.77
N ALA A 61 -5.64 -3.20 -6.18
CA ALA A 61 -6.82 -2.78 -6.95
C ALA A 61 -6.67 -3.08 -8.46
N GLY A 62 -5.44 -3.19 -8.97
CA GLY A 62 -5.17 -3.51 -10.39
C GLY A 62 -5.25 -4.99 -10.76
N THR A 63 -5.62 -5.89 -9.83
CA THR A 63 -5.52 -7.35 -10.00
C THR A 63 -6.67 -7.99 -10.80
N SER A 64 -7.09 -7.37 -11.91
CA SER A 64 -7.92 -8.05 -12.92
C SER A 64 -7.55 -7.76 -14.37
N GLY A 65 -6.52 -6.95 -14.67
CA GLY A 65 -6.17 -6.68 -16.08
C GLY A 65 -4.86 -5.96 -16.39
N ALA A 66 -4.11 -5.45 -15.40
CA ALA A 66 -2.95 -4.61 -15.69
C ALA A 66 -1.75 -5.35 -16.32
N SER A 67 -1.63 -6.68 -16.14
CA SER A 67 -0.53 -7.46 -16.74
C SER A 67 -0.63 -7.59 -18.26
N LYS A 68 -1.82 -7.46 -18.85
CA LYS A 68 -1.98 -7.47 -20.32
C LYS A 68 -1.59 -6.13 -20.95
N SER A 69 -1.87 -5.01 -20.27
CA SER A 69 -1.58 -3.67 -20.82
C SER A 69 -0.09 -3.29 -20.79
N PHE A 70 0.70 -3.89 -19.88
CA PHE A 70 2.14 -3.58 -19.79
C PHE A 70 3.00 -4.31 -20.83
N LYS A 71 2.45 -5.34 -21.50
CA LYS A 71 3.19 -6.13 -22.50
C LYS A 71 3.09 -5.58 -23.93
N GLY A 72 2.32 -4.51 -24.17
CA GLY A 72 2.26 -3.89 -25.50
C GLY A 72 1.86 -4.85 -26.61
N GLU A 73 1.11 -5.92 -26.29
CA GLU A 73 0.47 -6.79 -27.26
C GLU A 73 -0.99 -6.38 -27.33
N ASP A 74 -1.33 -5.42 -28.19
CA ASP A 74 -2.52 -5.54 -29.04
C ASP A 74 -2.59 -4.39 -30.08
N LYS A 75 -2.36 -4.81 -31.33
CA LYS A 75 -2.60 -4.20 -32.64
C LYS A 75 -1.54 -3.26 -33.22
#